data_AF-A0A7W0FBT8-F1
#
_entry.id   AF-A0A7W0FBT8-F1
#
_cell.length_a   1.000
_cell.length_b   1.000
_cell.length_c   1.000
_cell.angle_alpha   90.00
_cell.angle_beta   90.00
_cell.angle_gamma   90.00
#
_symmetry.space_group_name_H-M   'P 1'
#
loop_
_entity.id
_entity.type
_entity.pdbx_description
1 polymer ?
#
loop_
_entity_poly.entity_id
_entity_poly.type
_entity_poly.pdbx_seq_one_letter_code
_entity_poly.pdbx_strand_id
1 'polypeptide(L)'
;EVTGYPLKRLYDKLGKLQVEEVVVLLDSCFSGAGGRSVLAKGARPLVMMTDVSVLSSNMAVLSATQGTQISTSSPEKGHGVFTYYFLKAVKDGKKTLSEIYEYIKPLVEDEAKQLNVQQSPSISPDAEKLKGRFLLRR
;
A
#
# COMPACT_ATOMS: atom_id res chain seq x y z
N GLU A 1 -23.95 -5.68 -10.99
CA GLU A 1 -23.57 -5.06 -9.69
C GLU A 1 -22.13 -4.55 -9.76
N VAL A 2 -21.82 -3.46 -9.06
CA VAL A 2 -20.43 -2.97 -8.92
C VAL A 2 -19.87 -3.51 -7.61
N THR A 3 -19.00 -4.51 -7.67
CA THR A 3 -18.46 -5.22 -6.49
C THR A 3 -17.16 -4.61 -5.94
N GLY A 4 -16.69 -3.49 -6.50
CA GLY A 4 -15.47 -2.81 -6.06
C GLY A 4 -15.36 -1.36 -6.56
N TYR A 5 -14.44 -0.60 -5.96
CA TYR A 5 -14.18 0.80 -6.33
C TYR A 5 -12.88 0.92 -7.14
N PRO A 6 -12.90 1.41 -8.39
CA PRO A 6 -11.69 1.48 -9.21
C PRO A 6 -10.62 2.42 -8.63
N LEU A 7 -9.38 1.94 -8.50
CA LEU A 7 -8.25 2.77 -8.02
C LEU A 7 -8.03 4.02 -8.86
N LYS A 8 -8.15 3.92 -10.19
CA LYS A 8 -8.05 5.09 -11.07
C LYS A 8 -9.04 6.17 -10.66
N ARG A 9 -10.29 5.79 -10.40
CA ARG A 9 -11.33 6.73 -9.96
C ARG A 9 -11.01 7.30 -8.56
N LEU A 10 -10.41 6.51 -7.68
CA LEU A 10 -9.92 6.99 -6.38
C LEU A 10 -8.88 8.09 -6.54
N TYR A 11 -7.80 7.81 -7.28
CA TYR A 11 -6.72 8.76 -7.51
C TYR A 11 -7.19 10.00 -8.26
N ASP A 12 -8.04 9.84 -9.30
CA ASP A 12 -8.62 10.96 -10.05
C ASP A 12 -9.47 11.88 -9.15
N LYS A 13 -10.15 11.33 -8.13
CA LYS A 13 -10.98 12.10 -7.20
C LYS A 13 -10.12 12.81 -6.15
N LEU A 14 -9.16 12.09 -5.57
CA LEU A 14 -8.26 12.63 -4.56
C LEU A 14 -7.32 13.70 -5.13
N GLY A 15 -6.83 13.52 -6.36
CA GLY A 15 -5.96 14.49 -7.03
C GLY A 15 -6.64 15.82 -7.40
N LYS A 16 -7.97 15.89 -7.35
CA LYS A 16 -8.74 17.13 -7.58
C LYS A 16 -8.97 17.95 -6.30
N LEU A 17 -8.58 17.41 -5.15
CA LEU A 17 -8.71 18.13 -3.89
C LEU A 17 -7.73 19.32 -3.85
N GLN A 18 -8.22 20.48 -3.42
CA GLN A 18 -7.40 21.67 -3.21
C GLN A 18 -6.70 21.58 -1.85
N VAL A 19 -5.75 20.66 -1.72
CA VAL A 19 -4.96 20.41 -0.51
C VAL A 19 -3.48 20.35 -0.85
N GLU A 20 -2.64 20.70 0.13
CA GLU A 20 -1.17 20.72 -0.04
C GLU A 20 -0.63 19.34 -0.43
N GLU A 21 -1.04 18.30 0.30
CA GLU A 21 -0.54 16.94 0.13
C GLU A 21 -1.64 15.90 0.37
N VAL A 22 -1.64 14.85 -0.44
CA VAL A 22 -2.51 13.67 -0.29
C VAL A 22 -1.63 12.44 -0.07
N VAL A 23 -1.84 11.76 1.05
CA VAL A 23 -1.22 10.45 1.32
C VAL A 23 -2.29 9.38 1.22
N VAL A 24 -2.05 8.36 0.40
CA VAL A 24 -2.92 7.19 0.28
C VAL A 24 -2.19 5.96 0.81
N LEU A 25 -2.77 5.31 1.81
CA LEU A 25 -2.28 4.03 2.33
C LEU A 25 -3.22 2.91 1.85
N LEU A 26 -2.71 1.98 1.05
CA LEU A 26 -3.49 0.90 0.45
C LEU A 26 -3.10 -0.45 1.04
N ASP A 27 -3.83 -0.86 2.07
CA ASP A 27 -3.74 -2.20 2.65
C ASP A 27 -4.77 -3.15 2.03
N SER A 28 -4.49 -3.64 0.82
CA SER A 28 -5.40 -4.51 0.09
C SER A 28 -4.66 -5.49 -0.82
N CYS A 29 -5.17 -6.72 -0.92
CA CYS A 29 -4.73 -7.68 -1.93
C CYS A 29 -5.28 -7.28 -3.30
N PHE A 30 -4.41 -7.00 -4.26
CA PHE A 30 -4.83 -6.82 -5.66
C PHE A 30 -4.72 -8.09 -6.48
N SER A 31 -4.06 -9.12 -5.95
CA SER A 31 -3.93 -10.44 -6.57
C SER A 31 -5.26 -11.15 -6.81
N GLY A 32 -6.33 -10.69 -6.16
CA GLY A 32 -7.58 -11.44 -6.11
C GLY A 32 -7.41 -12.84 -5.52
N ALA A 33 -6.32 -13.20 -4.84
CA ALA A 33 -6.08 -14.58 -4.39
C ALA A 33 -6.62 -14.89 -2.98
N GLY A 34 -7.61 -14.13 -2.48
CA GLY A 34 -8.19 -14.30 -1.15
C GLY A 34 -9.39 -15.26 -1.11
N GLY A 35 -9.76 -15.77 0.08
CA GLY A 35 -10.86 -16.74 0.26
C GLY A 35 -12.27 -16.24 -0.12
N ARG A 36 -12.45 -14.95 -0.41
CA ARG A 36 -13.67 -14.36 -1.00
C ARG A 36 -13.55 -14.08 -2.50
N SER A 37 -12.50 -14.59 -3.14
CA SER A 37 -12.27 -14.35 -4.53
C SER A 37 -13.20 -15.14 -5.43
N VAL A 38 -13.77 -14.44 -6.40
CA VAL A 38 -14.52 -15.02 -7.53
C VAL A 38 -13.56 -15.59 -8.58
N LEU A 39 -12.26 -15.65 -8.32
CA LEU A 39 -11.31 -16.29 -9.23
C LEU A 39 -11.47 -17.81 -9.15
N ALA A 40 -11.88 -18.38 -10.28
CA ALA A 40 -11.92 -19.83 -10.46
C ALA A 40 -10.55 -20.44 -10.10
N LYS A 41 -10.55 -21.59 -9.41
CA LYS A 41 -9.32 -22.36 -9.15
C LYS A 41 -8.56 -22.54 -10.47
N GLY A 42 -7.36 -21.98 -10.56
CA GLY A 42 -6.49 -22.05 -11.74
C GLY A 42 -6.44 -20.79 -12.60
N ALA A 43 -7.31 -19.79 -12.37
CA ALA A 43 -7.17 -18.48 -12.98
C ALA A 43 -5.97 -17.76 -12.36
N ARG A 44 -4.92 -17.53 -13.17
CA ARG A 44 -3.87 -16.55 -12.84
C ARG A 44 -4.39 -15.20 -13.30
N PRO A 45 -4.86 -14.31 -12.41
CA PRO A 45 -5.31 -13.02 -12.86
C PRO A 45 -4.10 -12.28 -13.40
N LEU A 46 -4.16 -11.88 -14.67
CA LEU A 46 -3.32 -10.83 -15.22
C LEU A 46 -3.76 -9.54 -14.55
N VAL A 47 -3.38 -9.37 -13.29
CA VAL A 47 -3.48 -8.08 -12.63
C VAL A 47 -2.30 -7.29 -13.17
N MET A 48 -2.48 -6.70 -14.36
CA MET A 48 -1.78 -5.47 -14.64
C MET A 48 -2.21 -4.54 -13.52
N MET A 49 -1.32 -4.35 -12.54
CA MET A 49 -1.42 -3.17 -11.70
C MET A 49 -1.31 -2.02 -12.68
N THR A 50 -2.48 -1.51 -13.07
CA THR A 50 -2.65 -0.42 -14.03
C THR A 50 -1.52 0.55 -13.78
N ASP A 51 -0.71 0.81 -14.82
CA ASP A 51 0.23 1.91 -14.84
C ASP A 51 -0.45 3.05 -14.11
N VAL A 52 0.10 3.41 -12.94
CA VAL A 52 -0.54 4.36 -12.05
C VAL A 52 -0.66 5.63 -12.88
N SER A 53 -1.85 5.84 -13.44
CA SER A 53 -2.14 6.96 -14.31
C SER A 53 -1.62 8.18 -13.58
N VAL A 54 -0.68 8.89 -14.20
CA VAL A 54 0.16 9.97 -13.62
C VAL A 54 -0.45 10.48 -12.32
N LEU A 55 0.07 10.01 -11.18
CA LEU A 55 -0.37 10.52 -9.88
C LEU A 55 -0.26 12.04 -9.92
N SER A 56 -1.24 12.72 -9.32
CA SER A 56 -1.14 14.16 -9.13
C SER A 56 0.17 14.47 -8.37
N SER A 57 0.82 15.58 -8.71
CA SER A 57 2.12 15.96 -8.13
C SER A 57 2.08 16.20 -6.61
N ASN A 58 0.88 16.35 -6.04
CA ASN A 58 0.62 16.47 -4.61
C ASN A 58 0.25 15.14 -3.93
N MET A 59 0.33 14.00 -4.62
CA MET A 59 -0.08 12.70 -4.07
C MET A 59 1.10 11.75 -3.91
N ALA A 60 1.11 11.03 -2.79
CA ALA A 60 1.95 9.86 -2.58
C ALA A 60 1.09 8.66 -2.16
N VAL A 61 1.41 7.50 -2.70
CA VAL A 61 0.71 6.24 -2.44
C VAL A 61 1.70 5.25 -1.84
N LEU A 62 1.31 4.64 -0.72
CA LEU A 62 2.02 3.54 -0.10
C LEU A 62 1.09 2.32 -0.06
N SER A 63 1.47 1.23 -0.71
CA SER A 63 0.68 -0.01 -0.76
C SER A 63 1.35 -1.14 0.02
N ALA A 64 0.53 -2.03 0.59
CA ALA A 64 0.99 -3.19 1.35
C ALA A 64 1.69 -4.25 0.50
N THR A 65 1.43 -4.27 -0.81
CA THR A 65 1.86 -5.30 -1.76
C THR A 65 2.19 -4.71 -3.12
N GLN A 66 2.99 -5.45 -3.89
CA GLN A 66 3.27 -5.22 -5.32
C GLN A 66 2.67 -6.32 -6.20
N GLY A 67 2.22 -5.96 -7.41
CA GLY A 67 1.80 -6.92 -8.43
C GLY A 67 0.72 -7.89 -7.95
N THR A 68 1.04 -9.19 -7.97
CA THR A 68 0.13 -10.27 -7.56
C THR A 68 0.40 -10.79 -6.14
N GLN A 69 1.10 -10.03 -5.31
CA GLN A 69 1.35 -10.38 -3.91
C GLN A 69 0.08 -10.31 -3.06
N ILE A 70 0.11 -10.94 -1.89
CA ILE A 70 -1.02 -11.03 -0.94
C ILE A 70 -0.71 -10.14 0.25
N SER A 71 -1.67 -9.29 0.65
CA SER A 71 -1.60 -8.56 1.93
C SER A 71 -2.17 -9.44 3.02
N THR A 72 -1.41 -9.63 4.09
CA THR A 72 -1.76 -10.53 5.20
C THR A 72 -2.02 -9.78 6.49
N SER A 73 -2.77 -10.44 7.37
CA SER A 73 -3.01 -9.99 8.75
C SER A 73 -2.24 -10.84 9.73
N SER A 74 -1.78 -10.22 10.82
CA SER A 74 -1.12 -10.88 11.93
C SER A 74 -2.09 -11.00 13.10
N PRO A 75 -2.62 -12.19 13.42
CA PRO A 75 -3.60 -12.37 14.51
C PRO A 75 -3.06 -11.89 15.86
N GLU A 76 -1.79 -12.15 16.14
CA GLU A 76 -1.12 -11.73 17.38
C GLU A 76 -1.07 -10.21 17.54
N LYS A 77 -0.97 -9.49 16.41
CA LYS A 77 -0.89 -8.02 16.38
C LYS A 77 -2.26 -7.35 16.21
N GLY A 78 -3.31 -8.10 15.88
CA GLY A 78 -4.67 -7.58 15.67
C GLY A 78 -4.83 -6.66 14.45
N HIS A 79 -3.87 -6.65 13.52
CA HIS A 79 -3.81 -5.73 12.38
C HIS A 79 -3.33 -6.44 11.10
N GLY A 80 -3.55 -5.81 9.94
CA GLY A 80 -2.77 -6.08 8.73
C GLY A 80 -1.28 -5.88 9.01
N VAL A 81 -0.40 -6.74 8.50
CA VAL A 81 1.05 -6.65 8.74
C VAL A 81 1.58 -5.27 8.32
N PHE A 82 1.16 -4.79 7.15
CA PHE A 82 1.51 -3.47 6.64
C PHE A 82 1.00 -2.35 7.57
N THR A 83 -0.31 -2.35 7.86
CA THR A 83 -0.92 -1.35 8.76
C THR A 83 -0.25 -1.33 10.13
N TYR A 84 0.07 -2.48 10.71
CA TYR A 84 0.75 -2.58 12.00
C TYR A 84 2.09 -1.84 11.98
N TYR A 85 2.96 -2.17 11.02
CA TYR A 85 4.29 -1.57 10.95
C TYR A 85 4.23 -0.09 10.58
N PHE A 86 3.27 0.32 9.75
CA PHE A 86 3.02 1.74 9.47
C PHE A 86 2.68 2.51 10.75
N LEU A 87 1.69 2.05 11.52
CA LEU A 87 1.29 2.69 12.77
C LEU A 87 2.42 2.68 13.80
N LYS A 88 3.19 1.59 13.86
CA LYS A 88 4.38 1.49 14.71
C LYS A 88 5.44 2.50 14.32
N ALA A 89 5.71 2.69 13.02
CA ALA A 89 6.68 3.68 12.54
C ALA A 89 6.30 5.11 12.96
N VAL A 90 5.01 5.46 12.81
CA VAL A 90 4.47 6.76 13.25
C VAL A 90 4.59 6.93 14.76
N LYS A 91 4.25 5.88 15.53
CA LYS A 91 4.39 5.87 17.00
C LYS A 91 5.84 6.03 17.44
N ASP A 92 6.77 5.36 16.77
CA ASP A 92 8.21 5.39 17.05
C ASP A 92 8.88 6.68 16.53
N GLY A 93 8.10 7.62 15.99
CA GLY A 93 8.54 8.98 15.70
C GLY A 93 9.09 9.20 14.29
N LYS A 94 8.89 8.26 13.35
CA LYS A 94 9.19 8.50 11.93
C LYS A 94 8.24 9.56 11.38
N LYS A 95 8.79 10.58 10.71
CA LYS A 95 8.03 11.80 10.40
C LYS A 95 7.63 11.89 8.94
N THR A 96 8.48 11.39 8.03
CA THR A 96 8.25 11.48 6.59
C THR A 96 7.80 10.14 6.00
N LEU A 97 7.07 10.19 4.89
CA LEU A 97 6.61 8.96 4.24
C LEU A 97 7.78 8.11 3.71
N SER A 98 8.89 8.72 3.27
CA SER A 98 10.10 8.00 2.85
C SER A 98 10.76 7.27 4.02
N GLU A 99 10.93 7.93 5.17
CA GLU A 99 11.48 7.29 6.39
C GLU A 99 10.63 6.13 6.89
N ILE A 100 9.30 6.28 6.80
CA ILE A 100 8.36 5.23 7.18
C ILE A 100 8.49 4.05 6.21
N TYR A 101 8.50 4.30 4.89
CA TYR A 101 8.65 3.24 3.90
C TYR A 101 9.95 2.44 4.09
N GLU A 102 11.08 3.14 4.23
CA GLU A 102 12.39 2.51 4.46
C GLU A 102 12.42 1.68 5.75
N TYR A 103 11.71 2.13 6.78
CA TYR A 103 11.60 1.40 8.05
C TYR A 103 10.70 0.17 7.95
N ILE A 104 9.52 0.28 7.33
CA ILE A 104 8.53 -0.80 7.34
C ILE A 104 8.82 -1.89 6.30
N LYS A 105 9.48 -1.56 5.18
CA LYS A 105 9.71 -2.52 4.09
C LYS A 105 10.38 -3.83 4.55
N PRO A 106 11.56 -3.81 5.21
CA PRO A 106 12.19 -5.05 5.66
C PRO A 106 11.35 -5.78 6.72
N LEU A 107 10.67 -5.05 7.62
CA LEU A 107 9.85 -5.64 8.67
C LEU A 107 8.63 -6.40 8.12
N VAL A 108 7.96 -5.82 7.13
CA VAL A 108 6.83 -6.45 6.44
C VAL A 108 7.30 -7.67 5.66
N GLU A 109 8.42 -7.57 4.93
CA GLU A 109 8.98 -8.68 4.15
C GLU A 109 9.40 -9.86 5.05
N ASP A 110 10.03 -9.57 6.20
CA ASP A 110 10.46 -10.59 7.16
C ASP A 110 9.27 -11.31 7.80
N GLU A 111 8.25 -10.58 8.25
CA GLU A 111 7.04 -11.20 8.83
C GLU A 111 6.25 -11.99 7.78
N ALA A 112 6.12 -11.45 6.56
CA ALA A 112 5.47 -12.16 5.46
C ALA A 112 6.15 -13.50 5.17
N LYS A 113 7.50 -13.53 5.18
CA LYS A 113 8.28 -14.75 5.02
C LYS A 113 8.01 -15.75 6.14
N GLN A 114 7.89 -15.32 7.40
CA GLN A 114 7.53 -16.18 8.53
C GLN A 114 6.12 -16.78 8.37
N LEU A 115 5.21 -16.05 7.74
CA LEU A 115 3.85 -16.48 7.42
C LEU A 115 3.76 -17.28 6.10
N ASN A 116 4.88 -17.60 5.46
CA ASN A 116 4.97 -18.32 4.18
C ASN A 116 4.19 -17.64 3.03
N VAL A 117 4.17 -16.31 3.01
CA VAL A 117 3.56 -15.50 1.94
C VAL A 117 4.57 -14.51 1.35
N GLN A 118 4.33 -14.07 0.11
CA GLN A 118 5.06 -12.95 -0.47
C GLN A 118 4.27 -11.66 -0.30
N GLN A 119 4.87 -10.71 0.41
CA GLN A 119 4.34 -9.38 0.61
C GLN A 119 5.52 -8.41 0.72
N SER A 120 5.56 -7.41 -0.16
CA SER A 120 6.57 -6.35 -0.15
C SER A 120 5.87 -5.03 -0.40
N PRO A 121 5.92 -4.07 0.54
CA PRO A 121 5.33 -2.76 0.35
C PRO A 121 5.93 -2.03 -0.85
N SER A 122 5.14 -1.14 -1.47
CA SER A 122 5.66 -0.20 -2.47
C SER A 122 5.22 1.22 -2.21
N ILE A 123 6.01 2.15 -2.73
CA ILE A 123 5.75 3.59 -2.66
C ILE A 123 5.76 4.19 -4.07
N SER A 124 4.85 5.13 -4.33
CA SER A 124 4.77 5.87 -5.58
C SER A 124 4.45 7.35 -5.29
N PRO A 125 5.21 8.31 -5.84
CA PRO A 125 6.46 8.13 -6.58
C PRO A 125 7.58 7.55 -5.70
N ASP A 126 8.73 7.24 -6.31
CA ASP A 126 9.89 6.67 -5.61
C ASP A 126 10.25 7.48 -4.35
N ALA A 127 10.65 6.80 -3.27
CA ALA A 127 10.95 7.41 -1.97
C ALA A 127 11.91 8.61 -2.06
N GLU A 128 12.90 8.54 -2.94
CA GLU A 128 13.87 9.61 -3.22
C GLU A 128 13.19 10.92 -3.68
N LYS A 129 12.11 10.82 -4.45
CA LYS A 129 11.33 11.97 -4.95
C LYS A 129 10.42 12.58 -3.88
N LEU A 130 10.28 11.92 -2.73
CA LEU A 130 9.43 12.35 -1.61
C LEU A 130 10.21 13.07 -0.51
N LYS A 131 11.55 13.13 -0.60
CA LYS A 131 12.40 13.80 0.40
C LYS A 131 11.97 15.26 0.61
N GLY A 132 11.74 15.62 1.86
CA GLY A 132 11.29 16.96 2.26
C GLY A 132 9.79 17.24 2.07
N ARG A 133 9.00 16.24 1.67
CA ARG A 133 7.54 16.32 1.49
C ARG A 133 6.84 15.21 2.29
N PHE A 134 5.51 15.27 2.37
CA PHE A 134 4.66 14.26 3.00
C PHE A 134 5.04 13.99 4.46
N LEU A 135 5.09 15.07 5.25
CA LEU A 135 5.38 15.03 6.69
C LEU A 135 4.11 14.72 7.48
N LEU A 136 4.04 13.57 8.15
CA LEU A 136 2.85 13.11 8.86
C LEU A 136 2.69 13.72 10.26
N ARG A 137 3.78 14.28 10.82
CA ARG A 137 3.78 14.93 12.12
C ARG A 137 4.63 16.19 12.05
N ARG A 138 3.95 17.34 11.99
CA ARG A 138 4.56 18.67 12.12
C ARG A 138 4.91 18.95 13.58
#